data_AF-A0A015LJU6-F1
#
_entry.id   AF-A0A015LJU6-F1
#
_cell.length_a   1.000
_cell.length_b   1.000
_cell.length_c   1.000
_cell.angle_alpha   90.00
_cell.angle_beta   90.00
_cell.angle_gamma   90.00
#
_symmetry.space_group_name_H-M   'P 1'
#
loop_
_entity.id
_entity.type
_entity.pdbx_description
1 polymer ?
#
loop_
_entity_poly.entity_id
_entity_poly.type
_entity_poly.pdbx_seq_one_letter_code
_entity_poly.pdbx_strand_id
1 'polypeptide(L)'
;MLQHMEEAKTNELDEEFVEEVVNAVESIYSQLPLKYIGSSTMQGISFVKFLENVIERMNSSETLTLLSITSEYESIIQFVAQEAIKESIDRYEKSMSTLRNEEEKLQMHWKEFDKMHLKYKSEINKLFFEKIIGSPAQLSNFVKQLNGEISKSEKRFIEENSKELTTFNKKIAKKSWARHIKIKLDKNDLFRYKEESQEAWKLFESYCNELMIKSPEADEIIALFKNRYMAAVDYNKQLGKINAELTKTIQEEEDKKSQLIICMNEERLRSKIETLKKEREEYERNANNKILELQANIE
;
A
#
# COMPACT_ATOMS: atom_id res chain seq x y z
N MET A 1 78.64 13.99 -21.47
CA MET A 1 78.08 13.58 -20.17
C MET A 1 76.77 14.33 -19.88
N LEU A 2 76.71 15.66 -19.99
CA LEU A 2 75.47 16.45 -19.82
C LEU A 2 74.27 16.01 -20.68
N GLN A 3 74.49 15.43 -21.87
CA GLN A 3 73.42 14.96 -22.77
C GLN A 3 72.73 13.66 -22.34
N HIS A 4 73.24 12.95 -21.33
CA HIS A 4 72.69 11.69 -20.80
C HIS A 4 72.61 11.71 -19.27
N MET A 5 72.38 12.88 -18.68
CA MET A 5 72.39 13.09 -17.23
C MET A 5 71.27 12.32 -16.52
N GLU A 6 70.19 12.02 -17.24
CA GLU A 6 69.07 11.19 -16.80
C GLU A 6 69.42 9.70 -16.62
N GLU A 7 70.47 9.22 -17.29
CA GLU A 7 70.95 7.83 -17.20
C GLU A 7 72.07 7.66 -16.15
N ALA A 8 72.67 8.76 -15.73
CA ALA A 8 73.76 8.76 -14.76
C ALA A 8 73.28 8.33 -13.38
N LYS A 9 74.08 7.50 -12.69
CA LYS A 9 73.78 7.15 -11.30
C LYS A 9 74.12 8.31 -10.37
N THR A 10 73.44 8.41 -9.24
CA THR A 10 73.67 9.50 -8.26
C THR A 10 75.14 9.60 -7.80
N ASN A 11 75.84 8.48 -7.68
CA ASN A 11 77.26 8.44 -7.29
C ASN A 11 78.23 8.80 -8.43
N GLU A 12 77.73 9.00 -9.65
CA GLU A 12 78.47 9.48 -10.82
C GLU A 12 78.26 10.98 -11.05
N LEU A 13 77.37 11.61 -10.27
CA LEU A 13 77.10 13.04 -10.29
C LEU A 13 77.99 13.77 -9.26
N ASP A 14 78.15 15.05 -9.48
CA ASP A 14 78.86 15.94 -8.55
C ASP A 14 78.13 15.98 -7.19
N GLU A 15 78.89 15.87 -6.10
CA GLU A 15 78.34 15.77 -4.74
C GLU A 15 77.61 17.07 -4.33
N GLU A 16 78.14 18.23 -4.70
CA GLU A 16 77.53 19.54 -4.41
C GLU A 16 76.21 19.69 -5.18
N PHE A 17 76.15 19.26 -6.44
CA PHE A 17 74.91 19.21 -7.22
C PHE A 17 73.85 18.29 -6.57
N VAL A 18 74.24 17.09 -6.13
CA VAL A 18 73.31 16.17 -5.48
C VAL A 18 72.77 16.76 -4.18
N GLU A 19 73.64 17.37 -3.37
CA GLU A 19 73.24 18.06 -2.14
C GLU A 19 72.27 19.22 -2.42
N GLU A 20 72.53 20.06 -3.42
CA GLU A 20 71.63 21.14 -3.82
C GLU A 20 70.26 20.62 -4.28
N VAL A 21 70.22 19.57 -5.09
CA VAL A 21 68.95 18.98 -5.57
C VAL A 21 68.15 18.38 -4.41
N VAL A 22 68.80 17.65 -3.51
CA VAL A 22 68.14 17.09 -2.31
C VAL A 22 67.56 18.22 -1.46
N ASN A 23 68.36 19.24 -1.15
CA ASN A 23 67.92 20.39 -0.37
C ASN A 23 66.76 21.14 -1.05
N ALA A 24 66.82 21.31 -2.37
CA ALA A 24 65.73 21.95 -3.13
C ALA A 24 64.44 21.14 -3.09
N VAL A 25 64.53 19.82 -3.26
CA VAL A 25 63.38 18.91 -3.18
C VAL A 25 62.78 18.92 -1.77
N GLU A 26 63.60 18.80 -0.72
CA GLU A 26 63.13 18.88 0.67
C GLU A 26 62.51 20.24 0.98
N SER A 27 63.08 21.33 0.47
CA SER A 27 62.50 22.67 0.61
C SER A 27 61.13 22.80 -0.06
N ILE A 28 60.90 22.16 -1.21
CA ILE A 28 59.60 22.16 -1.90
C ILE A 28 58.58 21.34 -1.11
N TYR A 29 58.94 20.11 -0.72
CA TYR A 29 58.02 19.21 -0.02
C TYR A 29 57.70 19.66 1.41
N SER A 30 58.62 20.35 2.08
CA SER A 30 58.39 20.89 3.43
C SER A 30 57.37 22.04 3.46
N GLN A 31 57.12 22.70 2.34
CA GLN A 31 56.26 23.88 2.26
C GLN A 31 55.13 23.78 1.23
N LEU A 32 54.84 22.59 0.69
CA LEU A 32 53.92 22.42 -0.45
C LEU A 32 52.53 23.00 -0.13
N PRO A 33 52.18 24.19 -0.64
CA PRO A 33 50.94 24.83 -0.26
C PRO A 33 49.77 24.14 -0.96
N LEU A 34 48.68 23.94 -0.23
CA LEU A 34 47.44 23.49 -0.86
C LEU A 34 46.97 24.53 -1.87
N LYS A 35 46.40 24.07 -2.98
CA LYS A 35 45.74 24.95 -3.94
C LYS A 35 44.33 25.25 -3.44
N TYR A 36 43.88 26.50 -3.58
CA TYR A 36 42.57 26.94 -3.11
C TYR A 36 41.72 27.57 -4.22
N ILE A 37 40.40 27.36 -4.14
CA ILE A 37 39.37 28.12 -4.84
C ILE A 37 38.60 28.90 -3.76
N GLY A 38 38.81 30.22 -3.69
CA GLY A 38 38.33 31.01 -2.57
C GLY A 38 38.90 30.51 -1.24
N SER A 39 38.03 30.13 -0.30
CA SER A 39 38.41 29.57 1.01
C SER A 39 38.47 28.04 1.05
N SER A 40 38.20 27.35 -0.07
CA SER A 40 38.12 25.89 -0.12
C SER A 40 39.33 25.28 -0.83
N THR A 41 39.84 24.16 -0.32
CA THR A 41 40.92 23.43 -0.97
C THR A 41 40.44 22.84 -2.30
N MET A 42 41.21 23.06 -3.35
CA MET A 42 40.97 22.48 -4.67
C MET A 42 41.27 20.98 -4.62
N GLN A 43 40.28 20.17 -4.96
CA GLN A 43 40.39 18.73 -5.06
C GLN A 43 40.65 18.32 -6.51
N GLY A 44 40.99 17.05 -6.76
CA GLY A 44 41.27 16.55 -8.12
C GLY A 44 40.14 16.86 -9.10
N ILE A 45 38.87 16.67 -8.70
CA ILE A 45 37.71 16.93 -9.57
C ILE A 45 37.55 18.42 -9.94
N SER A 46 37.80 19.33 -8.98
CA SER A 46 37.77 20.77 -9.28
C SER A 46 38.96 21.23 -10.10
N PHE A 47 40.13 20.61 -9.92
CA PHE A 47 41.31 20.88 -10.73
C PHE A 47 41.14 20.42 -12.19
N VAL A 48 40.60 19.22 -12.41
CA VAL A 48 40.26 18.72 -13.75
C VAL A 48 39.30 19.69 -14.44
N LYS A 49 38.23 20.11 -13.76
CA LYS A 49 37.29 21.06 -14.34
C LYS A 49 37.91 22.44 -14.62
N PHE A 50 38.81 22.89 -13.77
CA PHE A 50 39.58 24.12 -14.01
C PHE A 50 40.39 24.01 -15.31
N LEU A 51 41.12 22.91 -15.51
CA LEU A 51 41.91 22.69 -16.73
C LEU A 51 41.04 22.63 -17.99
N GLU A 52 39.91 21.91 -17.94
CA GLU A 52 38.94 21.86 -19.04
C GLU A 52 38.48 23.27 -19.42
N ASN A 53 38.06 24.07 -18.45
CA ASN A 53 37.58 25.43 -18.68
C ASN A 53 38.68 26.33 -19.29
N VAL A 54 39.93 26.18 -18.85
CA VAL A 54 41.08 26.93 -19.40
C VAL A 54 41.32 26.54 -20.86
N ILE A 55 41.36 25.23 -21.16
CA ILE A 55 41.62 24.72 -22.50
C ILE A 55 40.49 25.11 -23.47
N GLU A 56 39.23 24.99 -23.04
CA GLU A 56 38.06 25.40 -23.85
C GLU A 56 38.13 26.89 -24.23
N ARG A 57 38.45 27.76 -23.27
CA ARG A 57 38.58 29.20 -23.52
C ARG A 57 39.73 29.53 -24.45
N MET A 58 40.89 28.91 -24.25
CA MET A 58 42.05 29.09 -25.13
C MET A 58 41.78 28.70 -26.58
N ASN A 59 40.87 27.74 -26.80
CA ASN A 59 40.50 27.25 -28.13
C ASN A 59 39.26 27.93 -28.72
N SER A 60 38.59 28.81 -27.98
CA SER A 60 37.41 29.53 -28.47
C SER A 60 37.80 30.65 -29.44
N SER A 61 37.17 30.69 -30.62
CA SER A 61 37.47 31.67 -31.68
C SER A 61 36.93 33.08 -31.40
N GLU A 62 36.22 33.28 -30.28
CA GLU A 62 35.80 34.59 -29.81
C GLU A 62 36.97 35.30 -29.13
N THR A 63 37.66 36.11 -29.93
CA THR A 63 38.70 37.07 -29.56
C THR A 63 38.63 37.55 -28.10
N LEU A 64 39.66 37.23 -27.31
CA LEU A 64 40.06 37.96 -26.09
C LEU A 64 39.02 38.04 -24.96
N THR A 65 38.21 37.01 -24.70
CA THR A 65 37.71 36.86 -23.32
C THR A 65 38.89 36.43 -22.45
N LEU A 66 39.53 37.41 -21.81
CA LEU A 66 40.58 37.17 -20.81
C LEU A 66 40.11 36.06 -19.85
N LEU A 67 40.97 35.08 -19.58
CA LEU A 67 40.79 34.14 -18.48
C LEU A 67 40.47 34.96 -17.22
N SER A 68 39.28 34.75 -16.67
CA SER A 68 38.67 35.66 -15.74
C SER A 68 38.74 35.21 -14.29
N ILE A 69 39.46 34.14 -13.90
CA ILE A 69 39.53 33.55 -12.55
C ILE A 69 38.17 33.38 -11.82
N THR A 70 37.48 34.47 -11.45
CA THR A 70 36.16 34.52 -10.84
C THR A 70 35.09 33.75 -11.64
N SER A 71 35.03 33.88 -12.97
CA SER A 71 34.02 33.15 -13.76
C SER A 71 34.33 31.65 -13.87
N GLU A 72 35.60 31.30 -13.92
CA GLU A 72 36.08 29.91 -13.88
C GLU A 72 35.78 29.28 -12.52
N TYR A 73 36.00 30.01 -11.42
CA TYR A 73 35.71 29.55 -10.06
C TYR A 73 34.22 29.32 -9.85
N GLU A 74 33.36 30.20 -10.37
CA GLU A 74 31.91 30.00 -10.33
C GLU A 74 31.50 28.73 -11.08
N SER A 75 32.04 28.52 -12.28
CA SER A 75 31.81 27.31 -13.08
C SER A 75 32.25 26.04 -12.34
N ILE A 76 33.39 26.07 -11.68
CA ILE A 76 33.91 24.93 -10.91
C ILE A 76 33.04 24.66 -9.67
N ILE A 77 32.66 25.71 -8.93
CA ILE A 77 31.77 25.60 -7.77
C ILE A 77 30.45 24.93 -8.19
N GLN A 78 29.86 25.41 -9.28
CA GLN A 78 28.63 24.85 -9.82
C GLN A 78 28.82 23.37 -10.23
N PHE A 79 29.90 23.06 -10.94
CA PHE A 79 30.19 21.69 -11.40
C PHE A 79 30.37 20.71 -10.23
N VAL A 80 31.20 21.06 -9.25
CA VAL A 80 31.44 20.24 -8.05
C VAL A 80 30.13 20.01 -7.29
N ALA A 81 29.31 21.06 -7.13
CA ALA A 81 28.03 20.94 -6.47
C ALA A 81 27.08 20.00 -7.20
N GLN A 82 26.97 20.09 -8.53
CA GLN A 82 26.09 19.21 -9.31
C GLN A 82 26.53 17.74 -9.26
N GLU A 83 27.84 17.47 -9.36
CA GLU A 83 28.35 16.10 -9.22
C GLU A 83 28.10 15.56 -7.80
N ALA A 84 28.30 16.38 -6.77
CA ALA A 84 28.00 16.01 -5.39
C ALA A 84 26.50 15.75 -5.17
N ILE A 85 25.60 16.55 -5.77
CA ILE A 85 24.14 16.33 -5.73
C ILE A 85 23.79 15.00 -6.41
N LYS A 86 24.31 14.76 -7.61
CA LYS A 86 24.05 13.55 -8.38
C LYS A 86 24.49 12.30 -7.63
N GLU A 87 25.71 12.31 -7.10
CA GLU A 87 26.24 11.19 -6.30
C GLU A 87 25.41 10.98 -5.02
N SER A 88 24.99 12.07 -4.38
CA SER A 88 24.14 12.02 -3.18
C SER A 88 22.80 11.37 -3.46
N ILE A 89 22.14 11.72 -4.57
CA ILE A 89 20.87 11.12 -4.98
C ILE A 89 21.05 9.63 -5.32
N ASP A 90 22.08 9.28 -6.10
CA ASP A 90 22.37 7.90 -6.47
C ASP A 90 22.62 7.02 -5.23
N ARG A 91 23.39 7.54 -4.26
CA ARG A 91 23.60 6.85 -2.97
C ARG A 91 22.30 6.71 -2.18
N TYR A 92 21.46 7.74 -2.13
CA TYR A 92 20.16 7.68 -1.45
C TYR A 92 19.29 6.58 -2.05
N GLU A 93 19.18 6.57 -3.38
CA GLU A 93 18.34 5.62 -4.11
C GLU A 93 18.84 4.19 -3.96
N LYS A 94 20.15 3.98 -4.01
CA LYS A 94 20.77 2.67 -3.74
C LYS A 94 20.48 2.21 -2.32
N SER A 95 20.71 3.06 -1.30
CA SER A 95 20.46 2.72 0.10
C SER A 95 18.98 2.43 0.39
N MET A 96 18.06 3.20 -0.19
CA MET A 96 16.62 2.91 -0.08
C MET A 96 16.25 1.61 -0.81
N SER A 97 16.90 1.33 -1.95
CA SER A 97 16.62 0.13 -2.73
C SER A 97 17.02 -1.17 -2.02
N THR A 98 18.01 -1.14 -1.13
CA THR A 98 18.40 -2.31 -0.33
C THR A 98 17.37 -2.68 0.74
N LEU A 99 16.36 -1.85 0.97
CA LEU A 99 15.29 -2.13 1.94
C LEU A 99 14.21 -3.07 1.41
N ARG A 100 14.28 -3.44 0.13
CA ARG A 100 13.35 -4.41 -0.46
C ARG A 100 13.60 -5.79 0.13
N ASN A 101 12.52 -6.54 0.34
CA ASN A 101 12.57 -7.91 0.84
C ASN A 101 12.99 -8.90 -0.27
N GLU A 102 13.01 -10.20 0.05
CA GLU A 102 13.37 -11.28 -0.88
C GLU A 102 12.49 -11.36 -2.13
N GLU A 103 11.26 -10.83 -2.08
CA GLU A 103 10.36 -10.73 -3.24
C GLU A 103 10.54 -9.42 -4.02
N GLU A 104 11.64 -8.69 -3.77
CA GLU A 104 11.92 -7.36 -4.31
C GLU A 104 10.82 -6.33 -4.00
N LYS A 105 10.11 -6.48 -2.88
CA LYS A 105 9.05 -5.56 -2.46
C LYS A 105 9.50 -4.67 -1.32
N LEU A 106 9.21 -3.38 -1.45
CA LEU A 106 9.32 -2.44 -0.35
C LEU A 106 8.05 -2.53 0.48
N GLN A 107 8.07 -3.33 1.55
CA GLN A 107 6.89 -3.61 2.36
C GLN A 107 7.23 -3.46 3.84
N MET A 108 7.45 -2.23 4.27
CA MET A 108 7.96 -1.89 5.60
C MET A 108 6.94 -1.15 6.45
N HIS A 109 7.02 -1.33 7.76
CA HIS A 109 6.27 -0.52 8.71
C HIS A 109 6.73 0.94 8.66
N TRP A 110 5.80 1.90 8.62
CA TRP A 110 6.10 3.33 8.43
C TRP A 110 7.14 3.90 9.41
N LYS A 111 7.05 3.57 10.70
CA LYS A 111 8.04 4.00 11.70
C LYS A 111 9.47 3.56 11.37
N GLU A 112 9.63 2.38 10.77
CA GLU A 112 10.94 1.87 10.37
C GLU A 112 11.38 2.51 9.05
N PHE A 113 10.47 2.65 8.09
CA PHE A 113 10.69 3.38 6.85
C PHE A 113 11.21 4.80 7.12
N ASP A 114 10.53 5.58 7.98
CA ASP A 114 10.91 6.95 8.32
C ASP A 114 12.28 7.01 9.01
N LYS A 115 12.57 6.04 9.89
CA LYS A 115 13.86 5.92 10.56
C LYS A 115 14.99 5.69 9.54
N MET A 116 14.77 4.79 8.57
CA MET A 116 15.76 4.51 7.53
C MET A 116 15.95 5.70 6.59
N HIS A 117 14.85 6.37 6.21
CA HIS A 117 14.90 7.59 5.42
C HIS A 117 15.76 8.67 6.10
N LEU A 118 15.50 8.95 7.38
CA LEU A 118 16.26 9.94 8.16
C LEU A 118 17.74 9.57 8.29
N LYS A 119 18.04 8.29 8.52
CA LYS A 119 19.41 7.77 8.58
C LYS A 119 20.16 8.05 7.28
N TYR A 120 19.62 7.61 6.15
CA TYR A 120 20.27 7.77 4.85
C TYR A 120 20.40 9.24 4.44
N LYS A 121 19.39 10.06 4.72
CA LYS A 121 19.46 11.50 4.50
C LYS A 121 20.59 12.16 5.30
N SER A 122 20.78 11.74 6.56
CA SER A 122 21.87 12.23 7.40
C SER A 122 23.26 11.82 6.87
N GLU A 123 23.42 10.55 6.46
CA GLU A 123 24.67 10.04 5.89
C GLU A 123 25.06 10.80 4.62
N ILE A 124 24.08 11.06 3.75
CA ILE A 124 24.29 11.73 2.48
C ILE A 124 24.56 13.22 2.67
N ASN A 125 23.87 13.87 3.60
CA ASN A 125 24.17 15.25 3.96
C ASN A 125 25.64 15.40 4.41
N LYS A 126 26.15 14.48 5.23
CA LYS A 126 27.55 14.50 5.66
C LYS A 126 28.49 14.43 4.45
N LEU A 127 28.30 13.45 3.57
CA LEU A 127 29.12 13.29 2.36
C LEU A 127 29.03 14.48 1.41
N PHE A 128 27.85 15.08 1.29
CA PHE A 128 27.62 16.25 0.47
C PHE A 128 28.42 17.45 0.97
N PHE A 129 28.35 17.75 2.28
CA PHE A 129 29.08 18.88 2.87
C PHE A 129 30.60 18.68 2.90
N GLU A 130 31.10 17.44 2.89
CA GLU A 130 32.53 17.15 2.74
C GLU A 130 33.07 17.48 1.34
N LYS A 131 32.19 17.57 0.33
CA LYS A 131 32.59 17.72 -1.09
C LYS A 131 32.35 19.10 -1.67
N ILE A 132 31.25 19.75 -1.29
CA ILE A 132 30.87 21.02 -1.88
C ILE A 132 31.81 22.15 -1.47
N ILE A 133 31.95 23.11 -2.37
CA ILE A 133 32.74 24.34 -2.17
C ILE A 133 31.87 25.55 -2.55
N GLY A 134 32.22 26.74 -2.06
CA GLY A 134 31.53 27.98 -2.42
C GLY A 134 31.17 28.86 -1.22
N SER A 135 30.57 30.01 -1.53
CA SER A 135 30.10 30.97 -0.53
C SER A 135 28.85 30.46 0.22
N PRO A 136 28.57 30.95 1.45
CA PRO A 136 27.38 30.55 2.20
C PRO A 136 26.05 30.67 1.40
N ALA A 137 25.93 31.69 0.55
CA ALA A 137 24.75 31.86 -0.31
C ALA A 137 24.63 30.74 -1.36
N GLN A 138 25.73 30.36 -2.00
CA GLN A 138 25.77 29.25 -2.95
C GLN A 138 25.48 27.92 -2.27
N LEU A 139 26.12 27.65 -1.13
CA LEU A 139 25.89 26.43 -0.35
C LEU A 139 24.41 26.28 0.02
N SER A 140 23.77 27.36 0.48
CA SER A 140 22.33 27.37 0.77
C SER A 140 21.48 27.00 -0.44
N ASN A 141 21.82 27.50 -1.64
CA ASN A 141 21.11 27.15 -2.87
C ASN A 141 21.31 25.69 -3.25
N PHE A 142 22.53 25.14 -3.14
CA PHE A 142 22.79 23.74 -3.44
C PHE A 142 22.10 22.79 -2.46
N VAL A 143 22.05 23.13 -1.18
CA VAL A 143 21.30 22.38 -0.16
C VAL A 143 19.80 22.35 -0.50
N LYS A 144 19.23 23.47 -0.97
CA LYS A 144 17.82 23.48 -1.43
C LYS A 144 17.61 22.57 -2.64
N GLN A 145 18.53 22.59 -3.60
CA GLN A 145 18.46 21.71 -4.77
C GLN A 145 18.52 20.23 -4.37
N LEU A 146 19.51 19.84 -3.55
CA LEU A 146 19.64 18.48 -3.04
C LEU A 146 18.37 18.02 -2.32
N ASN A 147 17.86 18.82 -1.38
CA ASN A 147 16.64 18.49 -0.66
C ASN A 147 15.44 18.34 -1.59
N GLY A 148 15.33 19.19 -2.63
CA GLY A 148 14.27 19.08 -3.63
C GLY A 148 14.31 17.76 -4.38
N GLU A 149 15.49 17.32 -4.82
CA GLU A 149 15.65 16.04 -5.53
C GLU A 149 15.45 14.82 -4.62
N ILE A 150 16.00 14.86 -3.40
CA ILE A 150 15.78 13.79 -2.40
C ILE A 150 14.30 13.64 -2.09
N SER A 151 13.56 14.75 -1.91
CA SER A 151 12.11 14.69 -1.67
C SER A 151 11.32 14.15 -2.86
N LYS A 152 11.77 14.35 -4.11
CA LYS A 152 11.15 13.68 -5.28
C LYS A 152 11.36 12.17 -5.22
N SER A 153 12.57 11.73 -4.88
CA SER A 153 12.90 10.31 -4.76
C SER A 153 12.16 9.65 -3.59
N GLU A 154 12.12 10.31 -2.43
CA GLU A 154 11.36 9.92 -1.24
C GLU A 154 9.89 9.66 -1.54
N LYS A 155 9.21 10.56 -2.26
CA LYS A 155 7.81 10.39 -2.65
C LYS A 155 7.57 9.08 -3.41
N ARG A 156 8.46 8.71 -4.33
CA ARG A 156 8.34 7.45 -5.08
C ARG A 156 8.43 6.23 -4.15
N PHE A 157 9.35 6.25 -3.19
CA PHE A 157 9.47 5.16 -2.20
C PHE A 157 8.27 5.10 -1.25
N ILE A 158 7.69 6.25 -0.88
CA ILE A 158 6.45 6.31 -0.09
C ILE A 158 5.30 5.65 -0.88
N GLU A 159 5.12 6.02 -2.15
CA GLU A 159 4.09 5.46 -3.02
C GLU A 159 4.28 3.95 -3.22
N GLU A 160 5.52 3.51 -3.46
CA GLU A 160 5.88 2.08 -3.58
C GLU A 160 5.53 1.32 -2.30
N ASN A 161 5.97 1.83 -1.14
CA ASN A 161 5.73 1.18 0.16
C ASN A 161 4.25 1.08 0.49
N SER A 162 3.49 2.17 0.29
CA SER A 162 2.04 2.21 0.55
C SER A 162 1.28 1.21 -0.33
N LYS A 163 1.65 1.11 -1.62
CA LYS A 163 1.05 0.17 -2.56
C LYS A 163 1.29 -1.29 -2.16
N GLU A 164 2.52 -1.62 -1.76
CA GLU A 164 2.85 -2.99 -1.34
C GLU A 164 2.22 -3.34 0.02
N LEU A 165 2.20 -2.42 0.99
CA LEU A 165 1.47 -2.59 2.25
C LEU A 165 -0.02 -2.85 2.00
N THR A 166 -0.65 -2.06 1.14
CA THR A 166 -2.05 -2.25 0.74
C THR A 166 -2.26 -3.64 0.17
N THR A 167 -1.40 -4.06 -0.75
CA THR A 167 -1.50 -5.37 -1.42
C THR A 167 -1.34 -6.52 -0.45
N PHE A 168 -0.33 -6.44 0.42
CA PHE A 168 -0.04 -7.44 1.45
C PHE A 168 -1.18 -7.56 2.47
N ASN A 169 -1.57 -6.45 3.08
CA ASN A 169 -2.63 -6.44 4.09
C ASN A 169 -3.96 -6.90 3.48
N LYS A 170 -4.28 -6.51 2.24
CA LYS A 170 -5.51 -6.96 1.56
C LYS A 170 -5.51 -8.45 1.29
N LYS A 171 -4.35 -9.05 0.99
CA LYS A 171 -4.20 -10.51 0.83
C LYS A 171 -4.51 -11.23 2.15
N ILE A 172 -4.05 -10.70 3.27
CA ILE A 172 -4.35 -11.24 4.62
C ILE A 172 -5.84 -11.10 4.93
N ALA A 173 -6.43 -9.92 4.74
CA ALA A 173 -7.86 -9.70 4.96
C ALA A 173 -8.71 -10.67 4.14
N LYS A 174 -8.40 -10.85 2.85
CA LYS A 174 -9.12 -11.80 1.97
C LYS A 174 -9.04 -13.24 2.48
N LYS A 175 -7.86 -13.69 2.94
CA LYS A 175 -7.68 -15.03 3.53
C LYS A 175 -8.51 -15.18 4.82
N SER A 176 -8.44 -14.20 5.72
CA SER A 176 -9.22 -14.17 6.95
C SER A 176 -10.72 -14.21 6.67
N TRP A 177 -11.18 -13.37 5.74
CA TRP A 177 -12.57 -13.31 5.31
C TRP A 177 -13.06 -14.64 4.77
N ALA A 178 -12.29 -15.27 3.88
CA ALA A 178 -12.65 -16.57 3.32
C ALA A 178 -12.78 -17.63 4.43
N ARG A 179 -11.89 -17.61 5.42
CA ARG A 179 -11.83 -18.60 6.50
C ARG A 179 -12.93 -18.44 7.55
N HIS A 180 -13.21 -17.21 7.97
CA HIS A 180 -14.06 -16.95 9.13
C HIS A 180 -15.45 -16.42 8.78
N ILE A 181 -15.58 -15.72 7.64
CA ILE A 181 -16.82 -15.04 7.26
C ILE A 181 -17.50 -15.73 6.08
N LYS A 182 -16.82 -15.93 4.94
CA LYS A 182 -17.43 -16.44 3.71
C LYS A 182 -18.08 -17.82 3.89
N ILE A 183 -17.39 -18.74 4.57
CA ILE A 183 -17.91 -20.09 4.85
C ILE A 183 -19.25 -20.04 5.61
N LYS A 184 -19.45 -19.04 6.49
CA LYS A 184 -20.69 -18.86 7.25
C LYS A 184 -21.79 -18.14 6.45
N LEU A 185 -21.43 -17.43 5.37
CA LEU A 185 -22.38 -16.79 4.46
C LEU A 185 -22.93 -17.74 3.39
N ASP A 186 -22.14 -18.74 2.96
CA ASP A 186 -22.53 -19.64 1.86
C ASP A 186 -23.39 -20.84 2.30
N LYS A 187 -23.43 -21.15 3.61
CA LYS A 187 -24.36 -22.16 4.13
C LYS A 187 -25.72 -21.48 4.31
N ASN A 188 -26.79 -22.06 3.77
CA ASN A 188 -28.18 -21.58 3.90
C ASN A 188 -28.66 -21.35 5.37
N ASP A 189 -27.82 -21.64 6.36
CA ASP A 189 -27.89 -21.17 7.75
C ASP A 189 -27.05 -19.88 7.93
N LEU A 190 -27.54 -18.77 7.37
CA LEU A 190 -26.97 -17.45 7.60
C LEU A 190 -27.18 -17.05 9.06
N PHE A 191 -26.08 -16.96 9.84
CA PHE A 191 -26.00 -16.46 11.22
C PHE A 191 -27.33 -16.48 11.98
N ARG A 192 -27.77 -17.66 12.43
CA ARG A 192 -29.05 -17.80 13.16
C ARG A 192 -29.11 -16.94 14.42
N TYR A 193 -27.94 -16.64 14.99
CA TYR A 193 -27.80 -15.89 16.24
C TYR A 193 -26.80 -14.74 16.13
N LYS A 194 -27.08 -13.64 16.86
CA LYS A 194 -26.26 -12.43 16.87
C LYS A 194 -24.86 -12.71 17.41
N GLU A 195 -24.75 -13.64 18.35
CA GLU A 195 -23.52 -14.06 19.01
C GLU A 195 -22.54 -14.71 18.01
N GLU A 196 -23.03 -15.59 17.12
CA GLU A 196 -22.22 -16.27 16.10
C GLU A 196 -21.64 -15.30 15.07
N SER A 197 -22.40 -14.24 14.77
CA SER A 197 -21.99 -13.13 13.92
C SER A 197 -20.87 -12.33 14.60
N GLN A 198 -21.05 -11.93 15.85
CA GLN A 198 -20.02 -11.21 16.58
C GLN A 198 -18.74 -12.01 16.75
N GLU A 199 -18.84 -13.31 17.00
CA GLU A 199 -17.68 -14.19 17.12
C GLU A 199 -16.91 -14.34 15.80
N ALA A 200 -17.62 -14.48 14.67
CA ALA A 200 -16.97 -14.56 13.36
C ALA A 200 -16.17 -13.29 13.03
N TRP A 201 -16.72 -12.12 13.35
CA TRP A 201 -16.02 -10.85 13.19
C TRP A 201 -14.79 -10.73 14.12
N LYS A 202 -14.91 -11.15 15.39
CA LYS A 202 -13.78 -11.16 16.33
C LYS A 202 -12.63 -12.05 15.83
N LEU A 203 -12.94 -13.23 15.29
CA LEU A 203 -11.93 -14.12 14.70
C LEU A 203 -11.26 -13.48 13.48
N PHE A 204 -12.04 -12.79 12.64
CA PHE A 204 -11.52 -12.03 11.51
C PHE A 204 -10.55 -10.93 11.96
N GLU A 205 -10.95 -10.11 12.94
CA GLU A 205 -10.14 -9.01 13.48
C GLU A 205 -8.87 -9.54 14.15
N SER A 206 -8.95 -10.59 14.96
CA SER A 206 -7.79 -11.21 15.63
C SER A 206 -6.75 -11.66 14.61
N TYR A 207 -7.18 -12.40 13.58
CA TYR A 207 -6.30 -12.89 12.52
C TYR A 207 -5.62 -11.75 11.75
N CYS A 208 -6.37 -10.68 11.44
CA CYS A 208 -5.83 -9.50 10.77
C CYS A 208 -4.83 -8.76 11.67
N ASN A 209 -5.16 -8.55 12.94
CA ASN A 209 -4.31 -7.84 13.91
C ASN A 209 -2.97 -8.53 14.17
N GLU A 210 -2.94 -9.87 14.11
CA GLU A 210 -1.74 -10.66 14.31
C GLU A 210 -0.80 -10.64 13.09
N LEU A 211 -1.35 -10.64 11.87
CA LEU A 211 -0.57 -10.88 10.66
C LEU A 211 -0.34 -9.65 9.78
N MET A 212 -1.22 -8.64 9.84
CA MET A 212 -1.05 -7.43 9.07
C MET A 212 0.09 -6.58 9.61
N ILE A 213 0.78 -5.88 8.70
CA ILE A 213 1.67 -4.80 9.11
C ILE A 213 0.77 -3.63 9.52
N LYS A 214 0.89 -3.20 10.78
CA LYS A 214 0.14 -2.06 11.31
C LYS A 214 0.48 -0.80 10.53
N SER A 215 -0.51 -0.24 9.85
CA SER A 215 -0.36 0.95 9.01
C SER A 215 -1.73 1.56 8.70
N PRO A 216 -1.80 2.82 8.24
CA PRO A 216 -3.05 3.43 7.78
C PRO A 216 -3.76 2.59 6.70
N GLU A 217 -2.99 1.94 5.81
CA GLU A 217 -3.53 1.04 4.79
C GLU A 217 -4.21 -0.18 5.41
N ALA A 218 -3.65 -0.73 6.50
CA ALA A 218 -4.28 -1.84 7.25
C ALA A 218 -5.63 -1.40 7.84
N ASP A 219 -5.66 -0.22 8.46
CA ASP A 219 -6.87 0.33 9.08
C ASP A 219 -7.98 0.58 8.04
N GLU A 220 -7.62 1.16 6.88
CA GLU A 220 -8.55 1.37 5.77
C GLU A 220 -9.10 0.04 5.23
N ILE A 221 -8.26 -0.98 5.09
CA ILE A 221 -8.67 -2.31 4.65
C ILE A 221 -9.63 -2.94 5.68
N ILE A 222 -9.31 -2.90 6.98
CA ILE A 222 -10.17 -3.43 8.03
C ILE A 222 -11.53 -2.72 8.01
N ALA A 223 -11.54 -1.39 7.90
CA ALA A 223 -12.78 -0.60 7.80
C ALA A 223 -13.62 -0.99 6.58
N LEU A 224 -13.00 -1.19 5.41
CA LEU A 224 -13.69 -1.63 4.20
C LEU A 224 -14.36 -2.99 4.38
N PHE A 225 -13.65 -3.95 4.97
CA PHE A 225 -14.21 -5.28 5.25
C PHE A 225 -15.30 -5.23 6.34
N LYS A 226 -15.17 -4.35 7.32
CA LYS A 226 -16.18 -4.11 8.36
C LYS A 226 -17.48 -3.58 7.78
N ASN A 227 -17.40 -2.59 6.88
CA ASN A 227 -18.58 -2.06 6.20
C ASN A 227 -19.29 -3.13 5.39
N ARG A 228 -18.53 -3.95 4.65
CA ARG A 228 -19.07 -5.10 3.91
C ARG A 228 -19.73 -6.12 4.85
N TYR A 229 -19.11 -6.38 6.00
CA TYR A 229 -19.64 -7.28 7.00
C TYR A 229 -20.98 -6.81 7.55
N MET A 230 -21.04 -5.55 7.98
CA MET A 230 -22.26 -4.95 8.51
C MET A 230 -23.41 -4.98 7.49
N ALA A 231 -23.12 -4.64 6.23
CA ALA A 231 -24.11 -4.73 5.15
C ALA A 231 -24.65 -6.16 4.95
N ALA A 232 -23.79 -7.18 5.02
CA ALA A 232 -24.21 -8.57 4.92
C ALA A 232 -25.08 -9.00 6.12
N VAL A 233 -24.71 -8.58 7.33
CA VAL A 233 -25.50 -8.84 8.54
C VAL A 233 -26.88 -8.18 8.46
N ASP A 234 -26.95 -6.92 8.02
CA ASP A 234 -28.22 -6.20 7.86
C ASP A 234 -29.12 -6.83 6.78
N TYR A 235 -28.54 -7.23 5.65
CA TYR A 235 -29.26 -7.96 4.60
C TYR A 235 -29.87 -9.26 5.13
N ASN A 236 -29.10 -10.05 5.89
CA ASN A 236 -29.60 -11.29 6.49
C ASN A 236 -30.74 -11.04 7.47
N LYS A 237 -30.63 -9.98 8.26
CA LYS A 237 -31.70 -9.57 9.18
C LYS A 237 -33.00 -9.22 8.44
N GLN A 238 -32.90 -8.59 7.26
CA GLN A 238 -34.07 -8.30 6.43
C GLN A 238 -34.66 -9.57 5.82
N LEU A 239 -33.82 -10.47 5.29
CA LEU A 239 -34.26 -11.74 4.71
C LEU A 239 -34.95 -12.64 5.73
N GLY A 240 -34.43 -12.68 6.96
CA GLY A 240 -35.06 -13.39 8.08
C GLY A 240 -36.47 -12.88 8.40
N LYS A 241 -36.71 -11.56 8.32
CA LYS A 241 -38.05 -10.99 8.50
C LYS A 241 -39.01 -11.39 7.38
N ILE A 242 -38.57 -11.30 6.13
CA ILE A 242 -39.38 -11.68 4.95
C ILE A 242 -39.76 -13.16 5.02
N ASN A 243 -38.82 -14.03 5.39
CA ASN A 243 -39.10 -15.46 5.52
C ASN A 243 -40.10 -15.77 6.65
N ALA A 244 -40.01 -15.05 7.77
CA ALA A 244 -40.98 -15.19 8.86
C ALA A 244 -42.40 -14.74 8.43
N GLU A 245 -42.50 -13.62 7.71
CA GLU A 245 -43.76 -13.14 7.14
C GLU A 245 -44.34 -14.14 6.13
N LEU A 246 -43.52 -14.65 5.21
CA LEU A 246 -43.94 -15.65 4.22
C LEU A 246 -44.45 -16.93 4.89
N THR A 247 -43.74 -17.41 5.92
CA THR A 247 -44.16 -18.61 6.69
C THR A 247 -45.53 -18.38 7.33
N LYS A 248 -45.75 -17.19 7.90
CA LYS A 248 -47.05 -16.80 8.47
C LYS A 248 -48.14 -16.77 7.40
N THR A 249 -47.87 -16.18 6.23
CA THR A 249 -48.83 -16.13 5.11
C THR A 249 -49.19 -17.52 4.60
N ILE A 250 -48.22 -18.42 4.45
CA ILE A 250 -48.47 -19.81 4.05
C ILE A 250 -49.35 -20.50 5.09
N GLN A 251 -49.05 -20.36 6.38
CA GLN A 251 -49.87 -20.95 7.44
C GLN A 251 -51.30 -20.39 7.41
N GLU A 252 -51.46 -19.08 7.26
CA GLU A 252 -52.79 -18.45 7.15
C GLU A 252 -53.58 -18.95 5.91
N GLU A 253 -52.91 -19.21 4.79
CA GLU A 253 -53.55 -19.82 3.60
C GLU A 253 -53.93 -21.28 3.82
N GLU A 254 -53.06 -22.09 4.45
CA GLU A 254 -53.35 -23.48 4.78
C GLU A 254 -54.51 -23.60 5.77
N ASP A 255 -54.57 -22.72 6.75
CA ASP A 255 -55.66 -22.65 7.73
C ASP A 255 -56.98 -22.26 7.05
N LYS A 256 -56.97 -21.24 6.16
CA LYS A 256 -58.15 -20.85 5.36
C LYS A 256 -58.64 -21.98 4.46
N LYS A 257 -57.72 -22.69 3.80
CA LYS A 257 -58.05 -23.83 2.95
C LYS A 257 -58.68 -24.96 3.77
N SER A 258 -58.16 -25.22 4.96
CA SER A 258 -58.70 -26.20 5.89
C SER A 258 -60.11 -25.82 6.36
N GLN A 259 -60.32 -24.54 6.71
CA GLN A 259 -61.66 -24.03 7.07
C GLN A 259 -62.66 -24.17 5.91
N LEU A 260 -62.25 -23.85 4.69
CA LEU A 260 -63.12 -24.00 3.50
C LEU A 260 -63.53 -25.46 3.30
N ILE A 261 -62.61 -26.42 3.46
CA ILE A 261 -62.90 -27.86 3.38
C ILE A 261 -63.91 -28.28 4.46
N ILE A 262 -63.79 -27.74 5.68
CA ILE A 262 -64.75 -28.00 6.77
C ILE A 262 -66.13 -27.47 6.38
N CYS A 263 -66.24 -26.21 5.95
CA CYS A 263 -67.50 -25.60 5.53
C CYS A 263 -68.19 -26.39 4.39
N MET A 264 -67.44 -26.77 3.35
CA MET A 264 -67.98 -27.59 2.25
C MET A 264 -68.50 -28.94 2.73
N ASN A 265 -67.81 -29.58 3.68
CA ASN A 265 -68.25 -30.85 4.27
C ASN A 265 -69.50 -30.67 5.13
N GLU A 266 -69.60 -29.60 5.91
CA GLU A 266 -70.80 -29.27 6.69
C GLU A 266 -72.01 -29.03 5.79
N GLU A 267 -71.87 -28.23 4.72
CA GLU A 267 -72.96 -28.00 3.76
C GLU A 267 -73.41 -29.30 3.09
N ARG A 268 -72.46 -30.16 2.69
CA ARG A 268 -72.75 -31.48 2.12
C ARG A 268 -73.54 -32.35 3.10
N LEU A 269 -73.14 -32.38 4.38
CA LEU A 269 -73.83 -33.13 5.42
C LEU A 269 -75.23 -32.57 5.69
N ARG A 270 -75.39 -31.25 5.76
CA ARG A 270 -76.70 -30.58 5.89
C ARG A 270 -77.64 -30.96 4.76
N SER A 271 -77.17 -30.88 3.52
CA SER A 271 -77.94 -31.29 2.34
C SER A 271 -78.37 -32.76 2.43
N LYS A 272 -77.46 -33.66 2.84
CA LYS A 272 -77.76 -35.08 3.01
C LYS A 272 -78.79 -35.36 4.13
N ILE A 273 -78.69 -34.65 5.26
CA ILE A 273 -79.68 -34.74 6.35
C ILE A 273 -81.06 -34.32 5.85
N GLU A 274 -81.14 -33.24 5.06
CA GLU A 274 -82.40 -32.74 4.51
C GLU A 274 -83.03 -33.73 3.52
N THR A 275 -82.22 -34.37 2.65
CA THR A 275 -82.69 -35.46 1.78
C THR A 275 -83.25 -36.63 2.60
N LEU A 276 -82.51 -37.09 3.62
CA LEU A 276 -82.95 -38.20 4.48
C LEU A 276 -84.24 -37.88 5.26
N LYS A 277 -84.43 -36.62 5.68
CA LYS A 277 -85.70 -36.19 6.30
C LYS A 277 -86.88 -36.34 5.34
N LYS A 278 -86.73 -35.87 4.09
CA LYS A 278 -87.78 -36.00 3.07
C LYS A 278 -88.09 -37.45 2.74
N GLU A 279 -87.07 -38.29 2.59
CA GLU A 279 -87.23 -39.73 2.39
C GLU A 279 -87.98 -40.38 3.56
N ARG A 280 -87.65 -40.00 4.80
CA ARG A 280 -88.37 -40.48 5.99
C ARG A 280 -89.84 -40.04 5.99
N GLU A 281 -90.12 -38.78 5.70
CA GLU A 281 -91.50 -38.26 5.62
C GLU A 281 -92.31 -38.98 4.54
N GLU A 282 -91.70 -39.27 3.39
CA GLU A 282 -92.32 -40.01 2.30
C GLU A 282 -92.55 -41.48 2.69
N TYR A 283 -91.58 -42.12 3.37
CA TYR A 283 -91.73 -43.46 3.90
C TYR A 283 -92.84 -43.55 4.95
N GLU A 284 -92.93 -42.58 5.87
CA GLU A 284 -94.01 -42.49 6.86
C GLU A 284 -95.37 -42.30 6.17
N ARG A 285 -95.46 -41.46 5.13
CA ARG A 285 -96.68 -41.31 4.31
C ARG A 285 -97.07 -42.62 3.64
N ASN A 286 -96.13 -43.31 3.01
CA ASN A 286 -96.37 -44.58 2.33
C ASN A 286 -96.77 -45.69 3.32
N ALA A 287 -96.11 -45.76 4.48
CA ALA A 287 -96.45 -46.69 5.54
C ALA A 287 -97.86 -46.43 6.10
N ASN A 288 -98.20 -45.16 6.39
CA ASN A 288 -99.53 -44.78 6.86
C ASN A 288 -100.62 -45.08 5.83
N ASN A 289 -100.37 -44.78 4.55
CA ASN A 289 -101.28 -45.15 3.46
C ASN A 289 -101.48 -46.67 3.40
N LYS A 290 -100.41 -47.45 3.58
CA LYS A 290 -100.50 -48.93 3.58
C LYS A 290 -101.25 -49.46 4.80
N ILE A 291 -101.07 -48.86 5.97
CA ILE A 291 -101.82 -49.20 7.19
C ILE A 291 -103.32 -48.92 6.98
N LEU A 292 -103.68 -47.77 6.42
CA LEU A 292 -105.06 -47.42 6.08
C LEU A 292 -105.67 -48.39 5.06
N GLU A 293 -104.92 -48.75 4.01
CA GLU A 293 -105.35 -49.73 3.00
C GLU A 293 -105.56 -51.14 3.62
N LEU A 294 -104.70 -51.55 4.55
CA LEU A 294 -104.85 -52.83 5.26
C LEU A 294 -106.02 -52.80 6.25
N GLN A 295 -106.28 -51.66 6.91
CA GLN A 295 -107.44 -51.49 7.80
C GLN A 295 -108.77 -51.48 7.02
N ALA A 296 -108.81 -50.92 5.80
CA ALA A 296 -110.00 -50.93 4.96
C ALA A 296 -110.33 -52.32 4.37
N ASN A 297 -109.39 -53.26 4.40
CA ASN A 297 -109.57 -54.65 3.96
C ASN A 297 -109.94 -55.61 5.10
N ILE A 298 -110.10 -55.09 6.33
CA ILE A 298 -110.60 -55.82 7.50
C ILE A 298 -111.94 -55.16 7.87
N GLU A 299 -113.02 -55.64 7.23
CA GLU A 299 -114.44 -55.56 7.65
C GLU A 299 -115.10 -54.18 7.90
#